data_AF-A0A3M1MYZ9-F1
#
_entry.id   AF-A0A3M1MYZ9-F1
#
_cell.length_a   1.000
_cell.length_b   1.000
_cell.length_c   1.000
_cell.angle_alpha   90.00
_cell.angle_beta   90.00
_cell.angle_gamma   90.00
#
_symmetry.space_group_name_H-M   'P 1'
#
loop_
_entity.id
_entity.type
_entity.pdbx_description
1 polymer ?
#
loop_
_entity_poly.entity_id
_entity_poly.type
_entity_poly.pdbx_seq_one_letter_code
_entity_poly.pdbx_strand_id
1 'polypeptide(L)'
;MRTYYDVLGLPFGASAEQIRQRYRELARLYHPDVSQEPDALRRMQEINEAYRILSDPQLRLAYHLRLAAWALRKTARSSRPVVVAAPKPPLPRASPRWMLTTLASLLAVVASAAVVYHLYHPFVVKKALLQGLHLSAWPTYLKPPPSLEWIDLSHNRLTTVPAVLFEQKRLRYLSLAHNEITLFPGTCAVWTELEVLDLSHNRLKALPLGIGELRSLRILDLSYNELGALPPEIMALSTLTELRLRGNPLSPESRAWIEAQLKHQPNLRVLW
;
A
#
# COMPACT_ATOMS: atom_id res chain seq x y z
N MET A 1 -6.63 18.30 15.30
CA MET A 1 -6.75 18.21 13.83
C MET A 1 -8.19 17.84 13.57
N ARG A 2 -8.93 18.68 12.83
CA ARG A 2 -10.35 18.44 12.55
C ARG A 2 -10.44 17.35 11.46
N THR A 3 -11.17 16.28 11.72
CA THR A 3 -11.37 15.16 10.79
C THR A 3 -12.48 15.50 9.78
N TYR A 4 -12.54 14.79 8.65
CA TYR A 4 -13.68 14.96 7.72
C TYR A 4 -15.02 14.54 8.35
N TYR A 5 -15.00 13.66 9.36
CA TYR A 5 -16.17 13.35 10.18
C TYR A 5 -16.61 14.55 11.04
N ASP A 6 -15.66 15.29 11.63
CA ASP A 6 -15.93 16.52 12.39
C ASP A 6 -16.41 17.68 11.50
N VAL A 7 -16.09 17.65 10.20
CA VAL A 7 -16.63 18.62 9.22
C VAL A 7 -18.11 18.35 8.98
N LEU A 8 -18.52 17.09 8.86
CA LEU A 8 -19.93 16.70 8.71
C LEU A 8 -20.69 16.62 10.04
N GLY A 9 -20.00 16.70 11.18
CA GLY A 9 -20.59 16.52 12.50
C GLY A 9 -21.11 15.10 12.75
N LEU A 10 -20.40 14.10 12.21
CA LEU A 10 -20.75 12.69 12.33
C LEU A 10 -19.75 11.95 13.22
N PRO A 11 -20.17 10.87 13.91
CA PRO A 11 -19.23 10.00 14.58
C PRO A 11 -18.32 9.28 13.58
N PHE A 12 -17.08 9.00 13.99
CA PHE A 12 -16.14 8.22 13.18
C PHE A 12 -16.73 6.84 12.86
N GLY A 13 -16.69 6.44 11.59
CA GLY A 13 -17.31 5.18 11.14
C GLY A 13 -18.79 5.27 10.77
N ALA A 14 -19.38 6.47 10.71
CA ALA A 14 -20.75 6.66 10.22
C ALA A 14 -21.00 5.97 8.86
N SER A 15 -22.19 5.39 8.71
CA SER A 15 -22.58 4.65 7.52
C SER A 15 -22.65 5.56 6.29
N ALA A 16 -22.55 4.97 5.09
CA ALA A 16 -22.68 5.75 3.86
C ALA A 16 -24.03 6.48 3.75
N GLU A 17 -25.08 5.92 4.33
CA GLU A 17 -26.40 6.54 4.37
C GLU A 17 -26.46 7.72 5.34
N GLN A 18 -25.89 7.58 6.53
CA GLN A 18 -25.74 8.69 7.48
C GLN A 18 -24.92 9.85 6.88
N ILE A 19 -23.84 9.54 6.15
CA ILE A 19 -23.02 10.53 5.45
C ILE A 19 -23.81 11.25 4.37
N ARG A 20 -24.56 10.51 3.53
CA ARG A 20 -25.42 11.10 2.48
C ARG A 20 -26.53 11.97 3.05
N GLN A 21 -27.21 11.50 4.08
CA GLN A 21 -28.28 12.24 4.73
C GLN A 21 -27.73 13.54 5.32
N ARG A 22 -26.62 13.45 6.06
CA ARG A 22 -26.02 14.62 6.68
C ARG A 22 -25.50 15.64 5.68
N TYR A 23 -24.92 15.17 4.57
CA TYR A 23 -24.53 16.04 3.47
C TYR A 23 -25.72 16.82 2.91
N ARG A 24 -26.87 16.17 2.66
CA ARG A 24 -28.08 16.86 2.15
C ARG A 24 -28.59 17.93 3.11
N GLU A 25 -28.55 17.67 4.41
CA GLU A 25 -28.93 18.65 5.45
C GLU A 25 -28.01 19.87 5.42
N LEU A 26 -26.69 19.63 5.44
CA LEU A 26 -25.69 20.69 5.44
C LEU A 26 -25.70 21.48 4.12
N ALA A 27 -25.87 20.82 2.99
CA ALA A 27 -25.95 21.45 1.67
C ALA A 27 -27.15 22.41 1.55
N ARG A 28 -28.26 22.12 2.23
CA ARG A 28 -29.41 23.03 2.32
C ARG A 28 -29.13 24.23 3.22
N LEU A 29 -28.43 24.00 4.33
CA LEU A 29 -28.19 25.02 5.35
C LEU A 29 -27.09 26.02 4.95
N TYR A 30 -26.09 25.57 4.18
CA TYR A 30 -24.97 26.39 3.71
C TYR A 30 -25.04 26.66 2.19
N HIS A 31 -26.22 26.54 1.58
CA HIS A 31 -26.40 26.90 0.17
C HIS A 31 -26.12 28.41 -0.02
N PRO A 32 -25.37 28.83 -1.07
CA PRO A 32 -24.98 30.23 -1.27
C PRO A 32 -26.17 31.20 -1.33
N ASP A 33 -27.30 30.75 -1.88
CA ASP A 33 -28.50 31.57 -2.04
C ASP A 33 -29.41 31.60 -0.80
N VAL A 34 -29.14 30.77 0.21
CA VAL A 34 -30.03 30.55 1.38
C VAL A 34 -29.35 30.96 2.68
N SER A 35 -28.03 30.81 2.78
CA SER A 35 -27.29 31.05 4.03
C SER A 35 -26.96 32.54 4.21
N GLN A 36 -27.25 33.08 5.40
CA GLN A 36 -26.82 34.43 5.80
C GLN A 36 -25.44 34.46 6.48
N GLU A 37 -24.73 33.32 6.55
CA GLU A 37 -23.40 33.28 7.16
C GLU A 37 -22.33 33.89 6.24
N PRO A 38 -21.46 34.79 6.75
CA PRO A 38 -20.38 35.40 5.96
C PRO A 38 -19.41 34.38 5.34
N ASP A 39 -19.25 33.21 5.99
CA ASP A 39 -18.32 32.15 5.59
C ASP A 39 -19.01 30.94 4.93
N ALA A 40 -20.31 31.06 4.56
CA ALA A 40 -21.10 29.94 4.05
C ALA A 40 -20.45 29.23 2.85
N LEU A 41 -19.87 29.99 1.92
CA LEU A 41 -19.20 29.46 0.74
C LEU A 41 -17.98 28.60 1.10
N ARG A 42 -17.12 29.10 1.99
CA ARG A 42 -15.94 28.37 2.48
C ARG A 42 -16.35 27.11 3.21
N ARG A 43 -17.38 27.20 4.05
CA ARG A 43 -17.92 26.06 4.80
C ARG A 43 -18.48 24.99 3.88
N MET A 44 -19.19 25.40 2.83
CA MET A 44 -19.73 24.51 1.81
C MET A 44 -18.63 23.80 1.02
N GLN A 45 -17.51 24.47 0.72
CA GLN A 45 -16.34 23.84 0.10
C GLN A 45 -15.74 22.74 0.99
N GLU A 46 -15.60 23.00 2.30
CA GLU A 46 -15.12 21.99 3.26
C GLU A 46 -16.07 20.79 3.36
N ILE A 47 -17.39 21.04 3.39
CA ILE A 47 -18.42 20.00 3.43
C ILE A 47 -18.41 19.15 2.14
N ASN A 48 -18.26 19.78 0.98
CA ASN A 48 -18.19 19.09 -0.31
C ASN A 48 -16.96 18.17 -0.38
N GLU A 49 -15.81 18.65 0.09
CA GLU A 49 -14.59 17.85 0.11
C GLU A 49 -14.68 16.69 1.11
N ALA A 50 -15.22 16.96 2.31
CA ALA A 50 -15.49 15.92 3.31
C ALA A 50 -16.45 14.86 2.76
N TYR A 51 -17.53 15.27 2.10
CA TYR A 51 -18.46 14.35 1.47
C TYR A 51 -17.83 13.60 0.30
N ARG A 52 -17.02 14.24 -0.56
CA ARG A 52 -16.32 13.56 -1.66
C ARG A 52 -15.43 12.43 -1.15
N ILE A 53 -14.63 12.70 -0.12
CA ILE A 53 -13.71 11.72 0.48
C ILE A 53 -14.47 10.65 1.24
N LEU A 54 -15.48 11.04 2.03
CA LEU A 54 -16.23 10.09 2.83
C LEU A 54 -17.27 9.33 2.02
N SER A 55 -17.81 9.83 0.91
CA SER A 55 -18.81 9.10 0.11
C SER A 55 -18.17 8.04 -0.78
N ASP A 56 -16.93 8.28 -1.24
CA ASP A 56 -16.15 7.33 -2.01
C ASP A 56 -15.49 6.28 -1.08
N PRO A 57 -15.78 4.98 -1.23
CA PRO A 57 -15.24 3.94 -0.35
C PRO A 57 -13.71 3.83 -0.37
N GLN A 58 -13.07 4.07 -1.52
CA GLN A 58 -11.62 3.97 -1.66
C GLN A 58 -10.92 5.16 -1.00
N LEU A 59 -11.43 6.38 -1.23
CA LEU A 59 -10.92 7.58 -0.58
C LEU A 59 -11.15 7.55 0.93
N ARG A 60 -12.31 7.03 1.37
CA ARG A 60 -12.63 6.85 2.80
C ARG A 60 -11.65 5.89 3.46
N LEU A 61 -11.35 4.74 2.83
CA LEU A 61 -10.37 3.80 3.33
C LEU A 61 -8.96 4.41 3.39
N ALA A 62 -8.52 5.05 2.31
CA ALA A 62 -7.23 5.74 2.27
C ALA A 62 -7.12 6.83 3.35
N TYR A 63 -8.21 7.57 3.59
CA TYR A 63 -8.31 8.55 4.66
C TYR A 63 -8.14 7.91 6.04
N HIS A 64 -8.84 6.80 6.32
CA HIS A 64 -8.71 6.08 7.59
C HIS A 64 -7.29 5.55 7.82
N LEU A 65 -6.66 4.98 6.78
CA LEU A 65 -5.27 4.50 6.86
C LEU A 65 -4.28 5.65 7.14
N ARG A 66 -4.44 6.79 6.47
CA ARG A 66 -3.61 7.98 6.71
C ARG A 66 -3.79 8.53 8.12
N LEU A 67 -5.03 8.58 8.61
CA LEU A 67 -5.33 9.04 9.96
C LEU A 67 -4.71 8.10 11.02
N ALA A 68 -4.79 6.78 10.81
CA ALA A 68 -4.17 5.77 11.66
C ALA A 68 -2.64 5.92 11.66
N ALA A 69 -2.01 6.06 10.49
CA ALA A 69 -0.57 6.27 10.37
C ALA A 69 -0.10 7.57 11.06
N TRP A 70 -0.86 8.66 10.92
CA TRP A 70 -0.58 9.91 11.62
C TRP A 70 -0.65 9.75 13.15
N ALA A 71 -1.68 9.07 13.65
CA ALA A 71 -1.83 8.81 15.08
C ALA A 71 -0.65 8.01 15.65
N LEU A 72 -0.23 6.96 14.95
CA LEU A 72 0.94 6.13 15.31
C LEU A 72 2.24 6.94 15.34
N ARG A 73 2.45 7.87 14.40
CA ARG A 73 3.63 8.75 14.40
C ARG A 73 3.65 9.70 15.59
N LYS A 74 2.49 10.24 15.97
CA LYS A 74 2.39 11.16 17.11
C LYS A 74 2.71 10.45 18.43
N THR A 75 2.30 9.19 18.57
CA THR A 75 2.62 8.36 19.74
C THR A 75 4.05 7.83 19.75
N ALA A 76 4.67 7.61 18.58
CA ALA A 76 6.07 7.18 18.50
C ALA A 76 7.05 8.30 18.87
N ARG A 77 6.72 9.57 18.58
CA ARG A 77 7.54 10.74 18.94
C ARG A 77 7.56 11.05 20.45
N SER A 78 6.65 10.49 21.24
CA SER A 78 6.66 10.65 22.71
C SER A 78 7.59 9.66 23.45
N SER A 79 8.23 8.73 22.74
CA SER A 79 9.06 7.68 23.32
C SER A 79 10.54 7.92 22.99
N ARG A 80 11.27 8.66 23.83
CA ARG A 80 12.75 8.72 23.77
C ARG A 80 13.38 7.45 24.38
N PRO A 81 14.53 6.95 23.89
CA PRO A 81 15.17 5.76 24.42
C PRO A 81 15.97 6.09 25.69
N VAL A 82 15.85 5.25 26.72
CA VAL A 82 16.65 5.34 27.95
C VAL A 82 17.72 4.25 27.91
N VAL A 83 18.98 4.66 28.04
CA VAL A 83 20.17 3.80 28.27
C VAL A 83 20.21 3.41 29.76
N VAL A 84 20.52 2.14 30.08
CA VAL A 84 20.49 1.61 31.45
C VAL A 84 21.90 1.52 32.05
N ALA A 85 22.09 2.11 33.25
CA ALA A 85 22.88 1.58 34.35
C ALA A 85 22.23 2.00 35.71
N ALA A 86 22.31 1.14 36.73
CA ALA A 86 21.53 1.02 37.99
C ALA A 86 21.43 2.26 38.94
N PRO A 87 20.70 2.21 40.09
CA PRO A 87 19.47 1.50 40.49
C PRO A 87 18.25 2.46 40.71
N LYS A 88 17.05 1.88 40.83
CA LYS A 88 15.72 2.54 40.80
C LYS A 88 15.48 3.67 41.83
N PRO A 89 14.95 4.84 41.40
CA PRO A 89 13.96 5.62 42.14
C PRO A 89 12.52 5.14 41.80
N PRO A 90 11.50 5.46 42.63
CA PRO A 90 10.17 4.87 42.51
C PRO A 90 9.45 5.32 41.23
N LEU A 91 8.77 4.36 40.60
CA LEU A 91 7.93 4.56 39.40
C LEU A 91 6.82 5.60 39.64
N PRO A 92 6.60 6.56 38.74
CA PRO A 92 5.28 7.13 38.55
C PRO A 92 4.38 6.08 37.88
N ARG A 93 3.21 5.86 38.49
CA ARG A 93 2.22 4.86 38.08
C ARG A 93 1.68 5.14 36.68
N ALA A 94 1.71 4.08 35.86
CA ALA A 94 0.83 3.80 34.73
C ALA A 94 0.83 4.80 33.57
N SER A 95 1.38 4.37 32.44
CA SER A 95 0.86 4.75 31.13
C SER A 95 -0.67 4.62 31.15
N PRO A 96 -1.43 5.68 30.84
CA PRO A 96 -2.85 5.68 31.10
C PRO A 96 -3.55 4.53 30.36
N ARG A 97 -4.25 3.69 31.12
CA ARG A 97 -5.07 2.59 30.57
C ARG A 97 -6.01 3.07 29.47
N TRP A 98 -6.46 4.35 29.51
CA TRP A 98 -7.29 4.96 28.47
C TRP A 98 -6.61 5.06 27.09
N MET A 99 -5.28 5.14 27.03
CA MET A 99 -4.52 5.28 25.78
C MET A 99 -4.34 3.91 25.08
N LEU A 100 -4.16 2.85 25.87
CA LEU A 100 -4.14 1.47 25.38
C LEU A 100 -5.55 0.99 25.02
N THR A 101 -6.57 1.36 25.80
CA THR A 101 -7.96 1.04 25.43
C THR A 101 -8.40 1.82 24.21
N THR A 102 -8.04 3.10 24.04
CA THR A 102 -8.38 3.83 22.80
C THR A 102 -7.66 3.29 21.57
N LEU A 103 -6.39 2.89 21.65
CA LEU A 103 -5.69 2.23 20.54
C LEU A 103 -6.26 0.84 20.22
N ALA A 104 -6.57 0.05 21.25
CA ALA A 104 -7.19 -1.26 21.10
C ALA A 104 -8.64 -1.14 20.57
N SER A 105 -9.40 -0.15 21.01
CA SER A 105 -10.74 0.16 20.51
C SER A 105 -10.68 0.70 19.08
N LEU A 106 -9.70 1.52 18.71
CA LEU A 106 -9.55 2.01 17.34
C LEU A 106 -9.12 0.88 16.38
N LEU A 107 -8.20 0.01 16.80
CA LEU A 107 -7.81 -1.20 16.06
C LEU A 107 -8.95 -2.20 15.98
N ALA A 108 -9.70 -2.41 17.07
CA ALA A 108 -10.87 -3.26 17.09
C ALA A 108 -11.99 -2.68 16.23
N VAL A 109 -12.16 -1.35 16.16
CA VAL A 109 -13.15 -0.68 15.29
C VAL A 109 -12.71 -0.71 13.83
N VAL A 110 -11.42 -0.56 13.51
CA VAL A 110 -10.91 -0.73 12.14
C VAL A 110 -11.02 -2.20 11.70
N ALA A 111 -10.72 -3.15 12.59
CA ALA A 111 -10.91 -4.57 12.34
C ALA A 111 -12.41 -4.91 12.23
N SER A 112 -13.27 -4.36 13.08
CA SER A 112 -14.72 -4.57 13.04
C SER A 112 -15.33 -3.89 11.83
N ALA A 113 -14.85 -2.73 11.41
CA ALA A 113 -15.29 -2.06 10.18
C ALA A 113 -14.80 -2.82 8.95
N ALA A 114 -13.58 -3.37 8.95
CA ALA A 114 -13.09 -4.24 7.87
C ALA A 114 -13.87 -5.56 7.82
N VAL A 115 -14.20 -6.16 8.97
CA VAL A 115 -14.99 -7.39 9.10
C VAL A 115 -16.45 -7.14 8.71
N VAL A 116 -17.07 -6.06 9.19
CA VAL A 116 -18.44 -5.65 8.81
C VAL A 116 -18.50 -5.25 7.34
N TYR A 117 -17.47 -4.60 6.80
CA TYR A 117 -17.38 -4.30 5.36
C TYR A 117 -17.24 -5.56 4.50
N HIS A 118 -16.43 -6.54 4.94
CA HIS A 118 -16.34 -7.86 4.31
C HIS A 118 -17.62 -8.69 4.41
N LEU A 119 -18.41 -8.51 5.48
CA LEU A 119 -19.67 -9.24 5.69
C LEU A 119 -20.87 -8.64 4.94
N TYR A 120 -20.90 -7.33 4.69
CA TYR A 120 -22.08 -6.65 4.12
C TYR A 120 -21.98 -6.26 2.65
N HIS A 121 -20.78 -6.32 2.04
CA HIS A 121 -20.64 -6.13 0.60
C HIS A 121 -19.60 -7.08 -0.01
N PRO A 122 -20.00 -8.02 -0.89
CA PRO A 122 -19.05 -8.78 -1.70
C PRO A 122 -18.53 -7.90 -2.84
N PHE A 123 -17.91 -6.75 -2.50
CA PHE A 123 -17.16 -6.00 -3.50
C PHE A 123 -15.90 -6.79 -3.80
N VAL A 124 -15.81 -7.21 -5.05
CA VAL A 124 -14.62 -7.79 -5.67
C VAL A 124 -13.58 -6.66 -5.74
N VAL A 125 -12.88 -6.38 -4.63
CA VAL A 125 -11.83 -5.36 -4.60
C VAL A 125 -10.68 -5.86 -5.46
N LYS A 126 -10.61 -5.32 -6.67
CA LYS A 126 -9.60 -5.68 -7.67
C LYS A 126 -8.33 -4.85 -7.56
N LYS A 127 -8.38 -3.66 -6.95
CA LYS A 127 -7.23 -2.73 -6.91
C LYS A 127 -6.95 -2.23 -5.50
N ALA A 128 -5.68 -2.20 -5.12
CA ALA A 128 -5.19 -1.62 -3.86
C ALA A 128 -4.02 -0.66 -4.13
N LEU A 129 -4.14 0.57 -3.66
CA LEU A 129 -3.12 1.61 -3.78
C LEU A 129 -2.59 1.95 -2.37
N LEU A 130 -1.39 1.47 -2.07
CA LEU A 130 -0.74 1.53 -0.76
C LEU A 130 0.60 2.27 -0.83
N GLN A 131 0.76 3.15 -1.81
CA GLN A 131 1.98 3.91 -2.05
C GLN A 131 2.29 4.95 -0.95
N GLY A 132 3.57 5.16 -0.63
CA GLY A 132 3.99 6.29 0.21
C GLY A 132 3.58 6.18 1.70
N LEU A 133 3.22 4.99 2.17
CA LEU A 133 2.70 4.78 3.53
C LEU A 133 3.82 4.52 4.55
N HIS A 134 5.08 4.46 4.12
CA HIS A 134 6.26 4.09 4.92
C HIS A 134 6.11 2.72 5.60
N LEU A 135 5.43 1.80 4.94
CA LEU A 135 5.26 0.43 5.41
C LEU A 135 6.62 -0.26 5.45
N SER A 136 7.00 -0.79 6.61
CA SER A 136 8.15 -1.69 6.74
C SER A 136 7.77 -3.17 6.54
N ALA A 137 6.48 -3.48 6.71
CA ALA A 137 5.88 -4.78 6.47
C ALA A 137 4.40 -4.60 6.13
N TRP A 138 3.78 -5.67 5.64
CA TRP A 138 2.32 -5.68 5.47
C TRP A 138 1.60 -5.64 6.82
N PRO A 139 0.53 -4.84 6.97
CA PRO A 139 -0.24 -4.79 8.20
C PRO A 139 -0.91 -6.15 8.49
N THR A 140 -0.51 -6.82 9.56
CA THR A 140 -0.95 -8.19 9.92
C THR A 140 -2.46 -8.31 10.16
N TYR A 141 -3.13 -7.21 10.50
CA TYR A 141 -4.57 -7.14 10.73
C TYR A 141 -5.39 -6.94 9.44
N LEU A 142 -4.74 -6.73 8.30
CA LEU A 142 -5.40 -6.51 7.02
C LEU A 142 -5.20 -7.75 6.15
N LYS A 143 -6.25 -8.55 5.96
CA LYS A 143 -6.20 -9.64 4.98
C LYS A 143 -6.53 -9.06 3.60
N PRO A 144 -5.64 -9.19 2.59
CA PRO A 144 -5.96 -8.78 1.24
C PRO A 144 -7.14 -9.61 0.70
N PRO A 145 -8.06 -8.98 -0.05
CA PRO A 145 -9.19 -9.67 -0.64
C PRO A 145 -8.71 -10.69 -1.69
N PRO A 146 -9.33 -11.87 -1.80
CA PRO A 146 -8.90 -12.92 -2.74
C PRO A 146 -9.07 -12.52 -4.21
N SER A 147 -9.85 -11.48 -4.47
CA SER A 147 -10.15 -10.94 -5.79
C SER A 147 -9.18 -9.84 -6.27
N LEU A 148 -8.08 -9.61 -5.54
CA LEU A 148 -7.12 -8.56 -5.87
C LEU A 148 -6.38 -8.88 -7.17
N GLU A 149 -6.46 -7.95 -8.12
CA GLU A 149 -5.82 -8.03 -9.44
C GLU A 149 -4.68 -7.00 -9.58
N TRP A 150 -4.71 -5.91 -8.82
CA TRP A 150 -3.76 -4.80 -8.95
C TRP A 150 -3.33 -4.32 -7.57
N ILE A 151 -2.03 -4.25 -7.34
CA ILE A 151 -1.50 -3.70 -6.11
C ILE A 151 -0.31 -2.79 -6.35
N ASP A 152 -0.35 -1.63 -5.72
CA ASP A 152 0.74 -0.67 -5.71
C ASP A 152 1.23 -0.47 -4.27
N LEU A 153 2.44 -0.95 -4.00
CA LEU A 153 3.16 -0.82 -2.72
C LEU A 153 4.39 0.08 -2.88
N SER A 154 4.43 0.92 -3.91
CA SER A 154 5.57 1.76 -4.21
C SER A 154 5.86 2.80 -3.11
N HIS A 155 7.10 3.32 -3.06
CA HIS A 155 7.50 4.36 -2.11
C HIS A 155 7.25 3.99 -0.63
N ASN A 156 7.52 2.75 -0.26
CA ASN A 156 7.45 2.29 1.12
C ASN A 156 8.86 1.98 1.65
N ARG A 157 8.96 1.23 2.74
CA ARG A 157 10.23 0.81 3.37
C ARG A 157 10.28 -0.71 3.51
N LEU A 158 9.64 -1.42 2.58
CA LEU A 158 9.58 -2.87 2.61
C LEU A 158 10.97 -3.43 2.33
N THR A 159 11.44 -4.34 3.18
CA THR A 159 12.71 -5.06 2.99
C THR A 159 12.55 -6.41 2.31
N THR A 160 11.32 -6.94 2.30
CA THR A 160 10.94 -8.19 1.66
C THR A 160 9.56 -8.06 1.03
N VAL A 161 9.25 -8.95 0.08
CA VAL A 161 7.89 -9.11 -0.42
C VAL A 161 7.00 -9.69 0.69
N PRO A 162 5.87 -9.07 1.03
CA PRO A 162 5.00 -9.60 2.06
C PRO A 162 4.43 -10.98 1.76
N ALA A 163 4.56 -11.91 2.70
CA ALA A 163 4.10 -13.31 2.57
C ALA A 163 2.60 -13.46 2.28
N VAL A 164 1.80 -12.45 2.63
CA VAL A 164 0.36 -12.47 2.35
C VAL A 164 0.04 -12.35 0.86
N LEU A 165 0.95 -11.75 0.07
CA LEU A 165 0.76 -11.58 -1.38
C LEU A 165 0.76 -12.91 -2.13
N PHE A 166 1.34 -13.96 -1.56
CA PHE A 166 1.31 -15.30 -2.15
C PHE A 166 -0.05 -15.98 -2.02
N GLU A 167 -1.04 -15.37 -1.34
CA GLU A 167 -2.42 -15.85 -1.38
C GLU A 167 -3.21 -15.29 -2.59
N GLN A 168 -2.67 -14.29 -3.31
CA GLN A 168 -3.39 -13.58 -4.39
C GLN A 168 -3.12 -14.19 -5.76
N LYS A 169 -3.90 -15.22 -6.13
CA LYS A 169 -3.78 -15.94 -7.42
C LYS A 169 -4.20 -15.13 -8.65
N ARG A 170 -5.02 -14.10 -8.46
CA ARG A 170 -5.60 -13.26 -9.52
C ARG A 170 -4.77 -12.01 -9.82
N LEU A 171 -3.59 -11.87 -9.20
CA LEU A 171 -2.79 -10.66 -9.31
C LEU A 171 -2.23 -10.53 -10.73
N ARG A 172 -2.54 -9.41 -11.38
CA ARG A 172 -2.09 -9.02 -12.74
C ARG A 172 -1.05 -7.90 -12.71
N TYR A 173 -1.10 -7.03 -11.70
CA TYR A 173 -0.14 -5.94 -11.52
C TYR A 173 0.36 -5.89 -10.07
N LEU A 174 1.69 -5.84 -9.91
CA LEU A 174 2.38 -5.66 -8.64
C LEU A 174 3.49 -4.62 -8.81
N SER A 175 3.34 -3.47 -8.18
CA SER A 175 4.44 -2.51 -8.02
C SER A 175 4.97 -2.52 -6.59
N LEU A 176 6.27 -2.72 -6.48
CA LEU A 176 7.08 -2.65 -5.27
C LEU A 176 8.20 -1.61 -5.44
N ALA A 177 8.04 -0.69 -6.40
CA ALA A 177 9.06 0.31 -6.73
C ALA A 177 9.43 1.19 -5.54
N HIS A 178 10.66 1.70 -5.50
CA HIS A 178 11.12 2.61 -4.43
C HIS A 178 10.88 2.04 -3.02
N ASN A 179 11.37 0.82 -2.78
CA ASN A 179 11.40 0.18 -1.48
C ASN A 179 12.86 -0.16 -1.10
N GLU A 180 13.05 -0.97 -0.06
CA GLU A 180 14.37 -1.41 0.41
C GLU A 180 14.51 -2.93 0.26
N ILE A 181 13.87 -3.52 -0.76
CA ILE A 181 13.81 -4.98 -0.92
C ILE A 181 15.19 -5.50 -1.29
N THR A 182 15.72 -6.38 -0.45
CA THR A 182 17.05 -6.99 -0.64
C THR A 182 16.96 -8.39 -1.24
N LEU A 183 15.86 -9.09 -0.97
CA LEU A 183 15.61 -10.47 -1.39
C LEU A 183 14.20 -10.62 -1.93
N PHE A 184 14.12 -11.21 -3.12
CA PHE A 184 12.86 -11.66 -3.69
C PHE A 184 12.62 -13.13 -3.28
N PRO A 185 11.36 -13.55 -3.01
CA PRO A 185 11.00 -14.91 -2.64
C PRO A 185 11.50 -15.97 -3.64
N GLY A 186 11.96 -17.12 -3.12
CA GLY A 186 12.50 -18.21 -3.94
C GLY A 186 11.51 -18.81 -4.95
N THR A 187 10.21 -18.73 -4.67
CA THR A 187 9.12 -19.15 -5.57
C THR A 187 8.08 -18.03 -5.69
N CYS A 188 7.51 -17.91 -6.88
CA CYS A 188 6.39 -16.99 -7.15
C CYS A 188 5.33 -17.62 -8.08
N ALA A 189 5.34 -18.96 -8.20
CA ALA A 189 4.42 -19.77 -9.01
C ALA A 189 2.93 -19.51 -8.77
N VAL A 190 2.56 -18.89 -7.65
CA VAL A 190 1.17 -18.55 -7.34
C VAL A 190 0.63 -17.39 -8.19
N TRP A 191 1.51 -16.53 -8.70
CA TRP A 191 1.15 -15.37 -9.51
C TRP A 191 1.12 -15.70 -11.00
N THR A 192 0.33 -16.72 -11.36
CA THR A 192 0.23 -17.23 -12.74
C THR A 192 -0.38 -16.24 -13.71
N GLU A 193 -1.18 -15.28 -13.23
CA GLU A 193 -1.84 -14.24 -14.02
C GLU A 193 -1.07 -12.90 -14.03
N LEU A 194 0.11 -12.83 -13.40
CA LEU A 194 0.85 -11.57 -13.25
C LEU A 194 1.44 -11.12 -14.59
N GLU A 195 1.06 -9.92 -15.02
CA GLU A 195 1.47 -9.32 -16.29
C GLU A 195 2.54 -8.24 -16.10
N VAL A 196 2.49 -7.52 -14.98
CA VAL A 196 3.41 -6.42 -14.68
C VAL A 196 3.98 -6.60 -13.29
N LEU A 197 5.30 -6.66 -13.21
CA LEU A 197 6.06 -6.66 -11.97
C LEU A 197 7.09 -5.53 -12.01
N ASP A 198 6.91 -4.57 -11.12
CA ASP A 198 7.82 -3.44 -10.96
C ASP A 198 8.56 -3.57 -9.62
N LEU A 199 9.86 -3.84 -9.70
CA LEU A 199 10.82 -3.94 -8.61
C LEU A 199 11.88 -2.84 -8.70
N SER A 200 11.64 -1.79 -9.47
CA SER A 200 12.61 -0.72 -9.69
C SER A 200 12.95 0.02 -8.39
N HIS A 201 14.15 0.60 -8.32
CA HIS A 201 14.63 1.34 -7.15
C HIS A 201 14.53 0.54 -5.85
N ASN A 202 15.14 -0.65 -5.83
CA ASN A 202 15.29 -1.51 -4.66
C ASN A 202 16.77 -1.85 -4.44
N ARG A 203 17.08 -2.85 -3.60
CA ARG A 203 18.46 -3.28 -3.28
C ARG A 203 18.67 -4.77 -3.62
N LEU A 204 18.02 -5.25 -4.68
CA LEU A 204 18.11 -6.65 -5.10
C LEU A 204 19.51 -6.94 -5.64
N LYS A 205 20.20 -7.92 -5.04
CA LYS A 205 21.54 -8.36 -5.49
C LYS A 205 21.49 -9.53 -6.48
N ALA A 206 20.44 -10.32 -6.40
CA ALA A 206 20.17 -11.45 -7.29
C ALA A 206 18.66 -11.65 -7.41
N LEU A 207 18.25 -12.30 -8.49
CA LEU A 207 16.89 -12.83 -8.63
C LEU A 207 16.90 -14.35 -8.40
N PRO A 208 15.86 -14.88 -7.76
CA PRO A 208 15.72 -16.32 -7.56
C PRO A 208 15.32 -17.01 -8.87
N LEU A 209 15.66 -18.31 -8.98
CA LEU A 209 15.30 -19.14 -10.13
C LEU A 209 13.77 -19.18 -10.37
N GLY A 210 12.99 -19.09 -9.28
CA GLY A 210 11.52 -19.04 -9.34
C GLY A 210 10.95 -17.85 -10.11
N ILE A 211 11.74 -16.85 -10.52
CA ILE A 211 11.26 -15.77 -11.39
C ILE A 211 10.70 -16.32 -12.71
N GLY A 212 11.26 -17.41 -13.23
CA GLY A 212 10.79 -18.07 -14.46
C GLY A 212 9.41 -18.71 -14.35
N GLU A 213 8.81 -18.75 -13.15
CA GLU A 213 7.48 -19.30 -12.92
C GLU A 213 6.36 -18.32 -13.35
N LEU A 214 6.67 -17.05 -13.59
CA LEU A 214 5.71 -15.99 -13.95
C LEU A 214 5.32 -16.03 -15.43
N ARG A 215 4.62 -17.08 -15.85
CA ARG A 215 4.36 -17.40 -17.27
C ARG A 215 3.56 -16.34 -18.05
N SER A 216 2.83 -15.47 -17.36
CA SER A 216 2.02 -14.39 -17.98
C SER A 216 2.72 -13.03 -17.97
N LEU A 217 3.96 -12.94 -17.48
CA LEU A 217 4.65 -11.68 -17.25
C LEU A 217 5.04 -11.03 -18.57
N ARG A 218 4.57 -9.81 -18.78
CA ARG A 218 4.81 -9.01 -20.00
C ARG A 218 5.83 -7.92 -19.77
N ILE A 219 5.84 -7.32 -18.58
CA ILE A 219 6.73 -6.23 -18.21
C ILE A 219 7.38 -6.57 -16.87
N LEU A 220 8.72 -6.58 -16.88
CA LEU A 220 9.54 -6.72 -15.69
C LEU A 220 10.48 -5.52 -15.57
N ASP A 221 10.27 -4.71 -14.54
CA ASP A 221 11.15 -3.57 -14.24
C ASP A 221 12.05 -3.90 -13.05
N LEU A 222 13.36 -3.94 -13.30
CA LEU A 222 14.40 -4.18 -12.30
C LEU A 222 15.37 -3.01 -12.23
N SER A 223 15.02 -1.87 -12.83
CA SER A 223 15.91 -0.72 -12.93
C SER A 223 16.35 -0.24 -11.53
N TYR A 224 17.58 0.24 -11.41
CA TYR A 224 18.14 0.79 -10.19
C TYR A 224 18.09 -0.20 -9.03
N ASN A 225 18.68 -1.37 -9.24
CA ASN A 225 18.96 -2.39 -8.23
C ASN A 225 20.48 -2.67 -8.17
N GLU A 226 20.89 -3.69 -7.43
CA GLU A 226 22.28 -4.11 -7.24
C GLU A 226 22.59 -5.44 -7.97
N LEU A 227 21.87 -5.73 -9.07
CA LEU A 227 21.99 -7.02 -9.77
C LEU A 227 23.33 -7.12 -10.51
N GLY A 228 24.12 -8.14 -10.16
CA GLY A 228 25.36 -8.49 -10.87
C GLY A 228 25.15 -9.42 -12.06
N ALA A 229 24.11 -10.25 -12.02
CA ALA A 229 23.71 -11.16 -13.10
C ALA A 229 22.20 -11.45 -13.01
N LEU A 230 21.65 -12.02 -14.08
CA LEU A 230 20.28 -12.56 -14.10
C LEU A 230 20.31 -14.09 -14.16
N PRO A 231 19.36 -14.78 -13.52
CA PRO A 231 19.24 -16.22 -13.61
C PRO A 231 18.81 -16.65 -15.02
N PRO A 232 19.29 -17.80 -15.55
CA PRO A 232 18.89 -18.33 -16.85
C PRO A 232 17.37 -18.46 -17.04
N GLU A 233 16.66 -18.72 -15.95
CA GLU A 233 15.21 -18.89 -15.88
C GLU A 233 14.43 -17.64 -16.32
N ILE A 234 15.07 -16.46 -16.38
CA ILE A 234 14.42 -15.27 -16.95
C ILE A 234 14.06 -15.47 -18.43
N MET A 235 14.73 -16.39 -19.13
CA MET A 235 14.40 -16.78 -20.50
C MET A 235 13.22 -17.75 -20.59
N ALA A 236 12.76 -18.33 -19.48
CA ALA A 236 11.53 -19.13 -19.44
C ALA A 236 10.26 -18.26 -19.54
N LEU A 237 10.39 -16.94 -19.37
CA LEU A 237 9.31 -15.97 -19.47
C LEU A 237 8.93 -15.70 -20.94
N SER A 238 8.26 -16.67 -21.56
CA SER A 238 7.92 -16.63 -22.99
C SER A 238 6.98 -15.49 -23.42
N THR A 239 6.26 -14.88 -22.48
CA THR A 239 5.34 -13.76 -22.72
C THR A 239 5.97 -12.40 -22.44
N LEU A 240 7.23 -12.36 -22.00
CA LEU A 240 7.93 -11.13 -21.64
C LEU A 240 8.19 -10.30 -22.90
N THR A 241 7.69 -9.06 -22.88
CA THR A 241 7.84 -8.10 -23.98
C THR A 241 8.80 -6.98 -23.61
N GLU A 242 8.95 -6.68 -22.33
CA GLU A 242 9.80 -5.59 -21.85
C GLU A 242 10.52 -5.98 -20.56
N LEU A 243 11.85 -5.85 -20.59
CA LEU A 243 12.74 -6.07 -19.46
C LEU A 243 13.58 -4.82 -19.24
N ARG A 244 13.43 -4.15 -18.10
CA ARG A 244 14.22 -2.95 -17.76
C ARG A 244 15.29 -3.28 -16.73
N LEU A 245 16.54 -2.98 -17.06
CA LEU A 245 17.73 -3.32 -16.28
C LEU A 245 18.59 -2.09 -15.95
N ARG A 246 18.13 -0.90 -16.33
CA ARG A 246 18.90 0.34 -16.20
C ARG A 246 19.45 0.55 -14.80
N GLY A 247 20.71 0.95 -14.68
CA GLY A 247 21.29 1.28 -13.37
C GLY A 247 21.58 0.07 -12.48
N ASN A 248 21.73 -1.13 -13.06
CA ASN A 248 22.28 -2.30 -12.37
C ASN A 248 23.76 -2.53 -12.70
N PRO A 249 24.59 -2.98 -11.75
CA PRO A 249 25.99 -3.32 -11.96
C PRO A 249 26.18 -4.70 -12.63
N LEU A 250 25.47 -4.95 -13.74
CA LEU A 250 25.55 -6.22 -14.47
C LEU A 250 26.96 -6.44 -15.04
N SER A 251 27.51 -7.65 -14.83
CA SER A 251 28.81 -8.01 -15.38
C SER A 251 28.80 -8.02 -16.91
N PRO A 252 29.92 -7.75 -17.59
CA PRO A 252 30.01 -7.82 -19.04
C PRO A 252 29.58 -9.18 -19.59
N GLU A 253 29.93 -10.26 -18.89
CA GLU A 253 29.51 -11.63 -19.23
C GLU A 253 28.00 -11.80 -19.16
N SER A 254 27.35 -11.28 -18.11
CA SER A 254 25.90 -11.34 -17.98
C SER A 254 25.21 -10.55 -19.09
N ARG A 255 25.76 -9.39 -19.48
CA ARG A 255 25.20 -8.60 -20.59
C ARG A 255 25.32 -9.33 -21.92
N ALA A 256 26.49 -9.87 -22.22
CA ALA A 256 26.72 -10.67 -23.43
C ALA A 256 25.82 -11.90 -23.49
N TRP A 257 25.60 -12.56 -22.34
CA TRP A 257 24.66 -13.67 -22.24
C TRP A 257 23.22 -13.23 -22.57
N ILE A 258 22.71 -12.13 -21.98
CA ILE A 258 21.38 -11.59 -22.27
C ILE A 258 21.25 -11.25 -23.77
N GLU A 259 22.23 -10.55 -24.33
CA GLU A 259 22.24 -10.18 -25.74
C GLU A 259 22.25 -11.39 -26.69
N ALA A 260 22.97 -12.45 -26.32
CA ALA A 260 22.95 -13.70 -27.07
C ALA A 260 21.55 -14.35 -27.07
N GLN A 261 20.84 -14.30 -25.94
CA GLN A 261 19.49 -14.86 -25.83
C GLN A 261 18.43 -14.04 -26.58
N LEU A 262 18.61 -12.72 -26.73
CA LEU A 262 17.67 -11.88 -27.49
C LEU A 262 17.53 -12.31 -28.94
N LYS A 263 18.54 -12.98 -29.51
CA LYS A 263 18.44 -13.59 -30.85
C LYS A 263 17.35 -14.64 -30.95
N HIS A 264 17.03 -15.32 -29.84
CA HIS A 264 16.00 -16.34 -29.75
C HIS A 264 14.64 -15.81 -29.29
N GLN A 265 14.57 -14.53 -28.87
CA GLN A 265 13.34 -13.87 -28.40
C GLN A 265 13.19 -12.49 -29.06
N PRO A 266 12.85 -12.42 -30.36
CA PRO A 266 12.87 -11.15 -31.12
C PRO A 266 11.85 -10.11 -30.65
N ASN A 267 10.83 -10.54 -29.88
CA ASN A 267 9.79 -9.66 -29.34
C ASN A 267 10.14 -9.07 -27.97
N LEU A 268 11.24 -9.51 -27.34
CA LEU A 268 11.67 -9.02 -26.04
C LEU A 268 12.50 -7.74 -26.22
N ARG A 269 12.01 -6.64 -25.65
CA ARG A 269 12.74 -5.38 -25.59
C ARG A 269 13.48 -5.27 -24.26
N VAL A 270 14.81 -5.20 -24.32
CA VAL A 270 15.65 -4.95 -23.14
C VAL A 270 16.04 -3.47 -23.10
N LEU A 271 15.79 -2.83 -21.96
CA LEU A 271 16.15 -1.44 -21.68
C LEU A 271 17.29 -1.39 -20.68
N TRP A 272 18.43 -0.86 -21.12
CA TRP A 272 19.69 -0.76 -20.37
C TRP A 272 19.87 0.55 -19.61
#